data_AF-A0A1I4N1V8-F1
#
_entry.id   AF-A0A1I4N1V8-F1
#
_cell.length_a   1.000
_cell.length_b   1.000
_cell.length_c   1.000
_cell.angle_alpha   90.00
_cell.angle_beta   90.00
_cell.angle_gamma   90.00
#
_symmetry.space_group_name_H-M   'P 1'
#
loop_
_entity.id
_entity.type
_entity.pdbx_description
1 polymer ?
#
loop_
_entity_poly.entity_id
_entity_poly.type
_entity_poly.pdbx_seq_one_letter_code
_entity_poly.pdbx_strand_id
1 'polypeptide(L)'
;MSKQKQYQLELDKWNELFSLTTPETQKAASGLIAKAAYVHSLCWELEQAIIVSGAIKIHPENPTMQRAIPALKEYSRMTDNYANIVNKLNGLRVGNVIEEDDELGEYE
;
A
#
# COMPACT_ATOMS: atom_id res chain seq x y z
N MET A 1 17.64 2.70 -0.72
CA MET A 1 16.69 1.75 -1.36
C MET A 1 16.15 2.37 -2.63
N SER A 2 15.62 1.59 -3.58
CA SER A 2 15.05 2.11 -4.85
C SER A 2 13.52 1.95 -4.89
N LYS A 3 12.85 2.74 -5.74
CA LYS A 3 11.40 2.63 -6.00
C LYS A 3 11.00 1.21 -6.42
N GLN A 4 11.78 0.59 -7.30
CA GLN A 4 11.57 -0.79 -7.72
C GLN A 4 11.63 -1.78 -6.56
N LYS A 5 12.56 -1.58 -5.61
CA LYS A 5 12.65 -2.43 -4.42
C LYS A 5 11.42 -2.27 -3.53
N GLN A 6 10.89 -1.06 -3.38
CA GLN A 6 9.66 -0.81 -2.61
C GLN A 6 8.43 -1.41 -3.26
N TYR A 7 8.33 -1.33 -4.59
CA TYR A 7 7.30 -2.05 -5.35
C TYR A 7 7.36 -3.55 -5.04
N GLN A 8 8.53 -4.17 -5.16
CA GLN A 8 8.68 -5.61 -4.95
C GLN A 8 8.33 -6.02 -3.53
N LEU A 9 8.83 -5.29 -2.52
CA LEU A 9 8.53 -5.58 -1.11
C LEU A 9 7.02 -5.58 -0.81
N GLU A 10 6.30 -4.58 -1.33
CA GLU A 10 4.85 -4.49 -1.09
C GLU A 10 4.08 -5.54 -1.90
N LEU A 11 4.54 -5.85 -3.12
CA LEU A 11 3.97 -6.91 -3.95
C LEU A 11 4.08 -8.27 -3.25
N ASP A 12 5.28 -8.61 -2.77
CA ASP A 12 5.56 -9.89 -2.10
C ASP A 12 4.72 -10.05 -0.84
N LYS A 13 4.66 -9.00 -0.02
CA LYS A 13 3.82 -8.95 1.19
C LYS A 13 2.35 -9.23 0.89
N TRP A 14 1.78 -8.61 -0.14
CA TRP A 14 0.36 -8.83 -0.48
C TRP A 14 0.12 -10.20 -1.10
N ASN A 15 1.05 -10.72 -1.89
CA ASN A 15 0.95 -12.09 -2.41
C ASN A 15 0.99 -13.12 -1.28
N GLU A 16 1.88 -12.95 -0.30
CA GLU A 16 1.95 -13.79 0.89
C GLU A 16 0.63 -13.75 1.68
N LEU A 17 0.08 -12.56 1.91
CA LEU A 17 -1.21 -12.42 2.61
C LEU A 17 -2.38 -13.11 1.88
N PHE A 18 -2.31 -13.27 0.56
CA PHE A 18 -3.35 -13.93 -0.23
C PHE A 18 -3.05 -15.40 -0.53
N SER A 19 -1.89 -15.93 -0.14
CA SER A 19 -1.53 -17.34 -0.42
C SER A 19 -2.47 -18.33 0.26
N LEU A 20 -3.11 -17.92 1.35
CA LEU A 20 -4.09 -18.71 2.11
C LEU A 20 -5.53 -18.55 1.62
N THR A 21 -5.76 -17.81 0.52
CA THR A 21 -7.11 -17.60 -0.03
C THR A 21 -7.39 -18.51 -1.23
N THR A 22 -8.66 -18.68 -1.59
CA THR A 22 -9.06 -19.48 -2.76
C THR A 22 -8.42 -18.97 -4.07
N PRO A 23 -8.15 -19.84 -5.06
CA PRO A 23 -7.61 -19.42 -6.36
C PRO A 23 -8.44 -18.33 -7.06
N GLU A 24 -9.76 -18.37 -6.91
CA GLU A 24 -10.68 -17.35 -7.44
C GLU A 24 -10.43 -15.99 -6.80
N THR A 25 -10.25 -15.97 -5.47
CA THR A 25 -9.92 -14.77 -4.69
C THR A 25 -8.55 -14.22 -5.07
N GLN A 26 -7.54 -15.08 -5.17
CA GLN A 26 -6.20 -14.68 -5.61
C GLN A 26 -6.23 -14.04 -7.00
N LYS A 27 -6.96 -14.65 -7.94
CA LYS A 27 -7.14 -14.12 -9.30
C LYS A 27 -7.83 -12.76 -9.28
N ALA A 28 -8.91 -12.61 -8.50
CA ALA A 28 -9.63 -11.35 -8.35
C ALA A 28 -8.78 -10.24 -7.70
N ALA A 29 -7.90 -10.60 -6.77
CA ALA A 29 -7.05 -9.67 -6.04
C ALA A 29 -5.78 -9.24 -6.81
N SER A 30 -5.27 -10.08 -7.73
CA SER A 30 -3.97 -9.89 -8.42
C SER A 30 -3.74 -8.47 -8.97
N GLY A 31 -4.74 -7.90 -9.66
CA GLY A 31 -4.66 -6.53 -10.20
C GLY A 31 -4.63 -5.44 -9.12
N LEU A 32 -5.37 -5.64 -8.02
CA LEU A 32 -5.38 -4.73 -6.87
C LEU A 32 -4.07 -4.81 -6.09
N ILE A 33 -3.50 -6.01 -5.93
CA ILE A 33 -2.19 -6.24 -5.29
C ILE A 33 -1.10 -5.50 -6.06
N ALA A 34 -1.03 -5.68 -7.38
CA ALA A 34 -0.08 -4.96 -8.22
C ALA A 34 -0.27 -3.43 -8.16
N LYS A 35 -1.52 -2.96 -8.03
CA LYS A 35 -1.82 -1.54 -7.87
C LYS A 35 -1.40 -1.01 -6.50
N ALA A 36 -1.62 -1.76 -5.42
CA ALA A 36 -1.18 -1.42 -4.07
C ALA A 36 0.35 -1.24 -4.04
N ALA A 37 1.08 -2.21 -4.59
CA ALA A 37 2.53 -2.16 -4.71
C ALA A 37 3.03 -0.95 -5.51
N TYR A 38 2.36 -0.64 -6.63
CA TYR A 38 2.68 0.54 -7.44
C TYR A 38 2.47 1.85 -6.67
N VAL A 39 1.30 2.02 -6.03
CA VAL A 39 1.00 3.25 -5.26
C VAL A 39 1.94 3.39 -4.07
N HIS A 40 2.25 2.30 -3.36
CA HIS A 40 3.25 2.28 -2.29
C HIS A 40 4.62 2.77 -2.78
N SER A 41 5.08 2.28 -3.93
CA SER A 41 6.35 2.72 -4.52
C SER A 41 6.35 4.21 -4.90
N LEU A 42 5.21 4.76 -5.32
CA LEU A 42 5.05 6.19 -5.59
C LEU A 42 5.05 7.03 -4.31
N CYS A 43 4.36 6.56 -3.26
CA CYS A 43 4.41 7.19 -1.95
C CYS A 43 5.86 7.31 -1.46
N TRP A 44 6.63 6.21 -1.56
CA TRP A 44 8.04 6.22 -1.18
C TRP A 44 8.87 7.24 -1.97
N GLU A 45 8.69 7.34 -3.29
CA GLU A 45 9.40 8.32 -4.12
C GLU A 45 9.06 9.77 -3.71
N LEU A 46 7.78 10.05 -3.43
CA LEU A 46 7.32 11.35 -2.95
C LEU A 46 7.87 11.65 -1.54
N GLU A 47 7.93 10.66 -0.65
CA GLU A 47 8.57 10.80 0.67
C GLU A 47 10.04 11.18 0.54
N GLN A 48 10.79 10.54 -0.36
CA GLN A 48 12.20 10.89 -0.58
C GLN A 48 12.33 12.36 -1.04
N ALA A 49 11.45 12.82 -1.93
CA ALA A 49 11.44 14.22 -2.35
C ALA A 49 11.09 15.18 -1.20
N ILE A 50 10.10 14.83 -0.37
CA ILE A 50 9.67 15.61 0.80
C ILE A 50 10.79 15.67 1.86
N ILE A 51 11.51 14.57 2.10
CA ILE A 51 12.64 14.50 3.05
C ILE A 51 13.74 15.47 2.64
N VAL A 52 14.06 15.54 1.35
CA VAL A 52 15.12 16.43 0.84
C VAL A 52 14.69 17.90 0.86
N SER A 53 13.45 18.19 0.47
CA SER A 53 12.99 19.58 0.25
C SER A 53 12.25 20.21 1.42
N GLY A 54 11.83 19.41 2.41
CA GLY A 54 10.94 19.81 3.49
C GLY A 54 9.48 19.93 3.02
N ALA A 55 8.52 19.65 3.91
CA ALA A 55 7.09 19.72 3.60
C ALA A 55 6.61 21.16 3.29
N ILE A 56 7.29 22.16 3.86
CA ILE A 56 6.99 23.58 3.70
C ILE A 56 8.29 24.31 3.37
N LYS A 57 8.27 25.11 2.32
CA LYS A 57 9.32 26.09 2.05
C LYS A 57 9.14 27.27 2.99
N ILE A 58 10.11 27.47 3.88
CA ILE A 58 10.12 28.56 4.85
C ILE A 58 10.95 29.71 4.27
N HIS A 59 10.34 30.89 4.15
CA HIS A 59 11.07 32.10 3.79
C HIS A 59 11.82 32.62 5.02
N PRO A 60 13.13 32.89 4.96
CA PRO A 60 13.95 33.19 6.13
C PRO A 60 13.50 34.46 6.87
N GLU A 61 12.98 35.45 6.13
CA GLU A 61 12.67 36.79 6.67
C GLU A 61 11.18 37.14 6.65
N ASN A 62 10.34 36.33 6.01
CA ASN A 62 8.93 36.66 5.83
C ASN A 62 8.04 35.44 6.10
N PRO A 63 7.58 35.26 7.35
CA PRO A 63 6.74 34.14 7.75
C PRO A 63 5.43 34.01 6.95
N THR A 64 4.96 35.07 6.30
CA THR A 64 3.71 35.05 5.49
C THR A 64 3.90 34.44 4.10
N MET A 65 5.14 34.22 3.66
CA MET A 65 5.46 33.65 2.34
C MET A 65 5.73 32.14 2.35
N GLN A 66 5.30 31.43 3.40
CA GLN A 66 5.44 29.98 3.49
C GLN A 66 4.56 29.28 2.44
N ARG A 67 5.11 28.23 1.82
CA ARG A 67 4.37 27.44 0.80
C ARG A 67 4.61 25.95 1.00
N ALA A 68 3.53 25.18 1.03
CA ALA A 68 3.61 23.73 0.93
C ALA A 68 4.17 23.32 -0.44
N ILE A 69 4.97 22.24 -0.47
CA ILE A 69 5.48 21.71 -1.73
C ILE A 69 4.41 20.87 -2.45
N PRO A 70 4.35 20.88 -3.80
CA PRO A 70 3.39 20.09 -4.55
C PRO A 70 3.43 18.59 -4.24
N ALA A 71 4.63 18.05 -3.97
CA ALA A 71 4.81 16.64 -3.63
C ALA A 71 4.03 16.21 -2.38
N LEU A 72 3.83 17.12 -1.41
CA LEU A 72 3.07 16.83 -0.19
C LEU A 72 1.59 16.56 -0.50
N LYS A 73 1.00 17.36 -1.40
CA LYS A 73 -0.40 17.18 -1.83
C LYS A 73 -0.57 15.87 -2.58
N GLU A 74 0.36 15.55 -3.47
CA GLU A 74 0.34 14.29 -4.21
C GLU A 74 0.53 13.09 -3.28
N TYR A 75 1.42 13.19 -2.30
CA TYR A 75 1.64 12.15 -1.30
C TYR A 75 0.36 11.86 -0.49
N SER A 76 -0.34 12.90 -0.05
CA SER A 76 -1.64 12.75 0.64
C SER A 76 -2.64 11.98 -0.23
N ARG A 77 -2.79 12.39 -1.49
CA ARG A 77 -3.70 11.73 -2.44
C ARG A 77 -3.33 10.27 -2.70
N MET A 78 -2.04 9.98 -2.85
CA MET A 78 -1.57 8.60 -3.06
C MET A 78 -1.79 7.75 -1.82
N THR A 79 -1.61 8.31 -0.62
CA THR A 79 -1.88 7.63 0.65
C THR A 79 -3.35 7.26 0.79
N ASP A 80 -4.27 8.16 0.45
CA ASP A 80 -5.71 7.88 0.46
C ASP A 80 -6.08 6.77 -0.54
N ASN A 81 -5.51 6.84 -1.75
CA ASN A 81 -5.70 5.79 -2.75
C ASN A 81 -5.18 4.44 -2.27
N TYR A 82 -4.01 4.42 -1.64
CA TYR A 82 -3.43 3.22 -1.07
C TYR A 82 -4.33 2.63 0.02
N ALA A 83 -4.77 3.43 0.99
CA ALA A 83 -5.70 3.00 2.04
C ALA A 83 -6.99 2.39 1.45
N ASN A 84 -7.56 3.02 0.41
CA ASN A 84 -8.73 2.50 -0.28
C ASN A 84 -8.48 1.15 -0.95
N ILE A 85 -7.31 0.93 -1.54
CA ILE A 85 -6.94 -0.36 -2.14
C ILE A 85 -6.76 -1.41 -1.04
N VAL A 86 -6.04 -1.07 0.04
CA VAL A 86 -5.82 -1.95 1.20
C VAL A 86 -7.14 -2.40 1.83
N ASN A 87 -8.10 -1.49 2.00
CA ASN A 87 -9.43 -1.83 2.52
C ASN A 87 -10.17 -2.82 1.62
N LYS A 88 -10.09 -2.66 0.29
CA LYS A 88 -10.68 -3.60 -0.67
C LYS A 88 -10.01 -4.96 -0.62
N LEU A 89 -8.68 -4.99 -0.55
CA LEU A 89 -7.91 -6.23 -0.42
C LEU A 89 -8.27 -6.97 0.88
N ASN A 90 -8.32 -6.27 2.01
CA ASN A 90 -8.75 -6.87 3.27
C ASN A 90 -10.20 -7.38 3.20
N GLY A 91 -11.11 -6.65 2.56
CA GLY A 91 -12.49 -7.10 2.33
C GLY A 91 -12.58 -8.39 1.50
N LEU A 92 -11.72 -8.54 0.49
CA LEU A 92 -11.61 -9.79 -0.28
C LEU A 92 -11.04 -10.94 0.57
N ARG A 93 -10.13 -10.66 1.50
CA ARG A 93 -9.46 -11.68 2.29
C ARG A 93 -10.34 -12.27 3.41
N VAL A 94 -11.02 -11.42 4.18
CA VAL A 94 -11.71 -11.80 5.45
C VAL A 94 -12.78 -12.89 5.30
N GLY A 95 -13.37 -13.06 4.11
CA GLY A 95 -14.39 -14.10 3.85
C GLY A 95 -13.94 -15.25 2.95
N ASN A 96 -12.67 -15.29 2.52
CA ASN A 96 -12.19 -16.24 1.52
C ASN A 96 -10.86 -16.91 1.91
N VAL A 97 -10.50 -16.85 3.20
CA VAL A 97 -9.41 -17.68 3.72
C VAL A 97 -9.89 -19.12 3.63
N ILE A 98 -9.04 -19.98 3.04
CA ILE A 98 -9.27 -21.42 3.05
C ILE A 98 -9.21 -21.82 4.53
N GLU A 99 -10.33 -22.22 5.09
CA GLU A 99 -10.33 -22.89 6.39
C GLU A 99 -9.41 -24.11 6.22
N GLU A 100 -8.31 -24.15 6.96
CA GLU A 100 -7.60 -25.42 7.15
C GLU A 100 -8.67 -26.35 7.70
N ASP A 101 -9.03 -27.40 6.94
CA ASP A 101 -9.92 -28.47 7.38
C ASP A 101 -9.41 -28.90 8.75
N ASP A 102 -10.05 -28.37 9.81
CA ASP A 102 -9.75 -28.73 11.18
C ASP A 102 -10.06 -30.22 11.22
N GLU A 103 -9.01 -31.00 11.41
CA GLU A 103 -8.95 -32.45 11.38
C GLU A 103 -9.73 -33.03 12.58
N LEU A 104 -11.00 -32.67 12.72
CA LEU A 104 -11.99 -33.28 13.63
C LEU A 104 -12.61 -34.52 12.96
N GLY A 105 -11.74 -35.31 12.31
CA GLY A 105 -12.02 -36.60 11.70
C GLY A 105 -11.70 -37.81 12.58
N GLU A 106 -11.34 -37.61 13.85
CA GLU A 106 -11.25 -38.69 14.84
C GLU A 106 -12.03 -38.28 16.08
N TYR A 107 -13.27 -38.75 16.21
CA TYR A 107 -13.79 -39.55 17.34
C TYR A 107 -15.25 -39.90 16.98
N GLU A 108 -15.48 -41.18 16.67
CA GLU A 108 -16.81 -41.83 16.73
C GLU A 108 -17.43 -41.73 18.14
#